data_AF-A0A4R1NF96-F1
#
_entry.id   AF-A0A4R1NF96-F1
#
_cell.length_a   1.000
_cell.length_b   1.000
_cell.length_c   1.000
_cell.angle_alpha   90.00
_cell.angle_beta   90.00
_cell.angle_gamma   90.00
#
_symmetry.space_group_name_H-M   'P 1'
#
loop_
_entity.id
_entity.type
_entity.pdbx_description
1 polymer ?
#
loop_
_entity_poly.entity_id
_entity_poly.type
_entity_poly.pdbx_seq_one_letter_code
_entity_poly.pdbx_strand_id
1 'polypeptide(L)'
;MAFDIQPSPVNTKGIPSDYPEKNSFCDRWPTEDRRLLDELKERATRNDTASIEYLFTLACEASERGAEAEDCLFDLYRGKGPDDTRLREQIGKDSLRLFTLVQQRNQNTRRESTDIWELPASLLLMAAFEAQSGSEQQAELFGKLQNSSIFLHYVSELEENTAESALATNRFISSAEIDAFANALEVDSTLTFYPAANVSQSEVTDGNHRRVLLSLESPDADSRRMSFGGAYNASDGISAPEPAAGFIPLLFRDHWILFGWFINADEQKEAIVLDSSHYLNNDEKNYLVDLAHRCGVGQQQEVTFIDDNLQENAPNACGLFVAKAMESLAGDSLSRVGKAYPKETLRSFAGQFSATHLDSVEEQRLFNRHGRAELYAIMARSLNESLN
;
A
#
# COMPACT_ATOMS: atom_id res chain seq x y z
N MET A 1 -43.87 26.28 44.47
CA MET A 1 -43.99 26.65 43.04
C MET A 1 -43.38 25.53 42.23
N ALA A 2 -44.23 24.59 41.84
CA ALA A 2 -43.98 23.54 40.87
C ALA A 2 -45.07 23.74 39.81
N PHE A 3 -44.70 23.85 38.54
CA PHE A 3 -45.66 23.99 37.45
C PHE A 3 -45.89 22.62 36.81
N ASP A 4 -47.09 22.13 37.08
CA ASP A 4 -47.71 20.95 36.50
C ASP A 4 -48.38 21.38 35.19
N ILE A 5 -48.00 20.78 34.05
CA ILE A 5 -48.67 21.00 32.76
C ILE A 5 -49.10 19.64 32.24
N GLN A 6 -50.39 19.34 32.39
CA GLN A 6 -51.03 18.22 31.70
C GLN A 6 -51.25 18.58 30.22
N PRO A 7 -51.02 17.64 29.27
CA PRO A 7 -51.38 17.85 27.88
C PRO A 7 -52.87 17.53 27.64
N SER A 8 -53.57 18.46 27.02
CA SER A 8 -54.93 18.32 26.49
C SER A 8 -55.02 17.28 25.35
N PRO A 9 -56.16 16.61 25.15
CA PRO A 9 -56.30 15.55 24.17
C PRO A 9 -56.41 16.13 22.75
N VAL A 10 -55.52 15.69 21.85
CA VAL A 10 -55.60 16.03 20.42
C VAL A 10 -56.62 15.13 19.74
N ASN A 11 -57.57 15.81 19.10
CA ASN A 11 -58.70 15.33 18.33
C ASN A 11 -58.26 14.46 17.13
N THR A 12 -58.52 13.16 17.17
CA THR A 12 -58.34 12.24 16.05
C THR A 12 -59.50 12.37 15.05
N LYS A 13 -59.35 13.25 14.06
CA LYS A 13 -60.17 13.21 12.85
C LYS A 13 -59.28 13.38 11.61
N GLY A 14 -59.13 12.28 10.88
CA GLY A 14 -58.87 12.23 9.44
C GLY A 14 -57.51 12.72 8.97
N ILE A 15 -56.52 11.83 8.96
CA ILE A 15 -55.36 11.95 8.04
C ILE A 15 -55.35 10.66 7.20
N PRO A 16 -55.34 10.77 5.85
CA PRO A 16 -55.38 9.60 4.96
C PRO A 16 -54.18 8.67 5.18
N SER A 17 -54.49 7.38 5.27
CA SER A 17 -53.57 6.26 5.23
C SER A 17 -52.99 6.13 3.82
N ASP A 18 -51.91 6.84 3.54
CA ASP A 18 -51.02 6.57 2.41
C ASP A 18 -49.58 6.94 2.82
N TYR A 19 -48.97 6.10 3.63
CA TYR A 19 -47.51 6.01 3.74
C TYR A 19 -47.09 4.78 2.93
N PRO A 20 -46.25 4.91 1.88
CA PRO A 20 -45.68 3.74 1.26
C PRO A 20 -44.72 3.08 2.25
N GLU A 21 -45.09 1.88 2.66
CA GLU A 21 -44.22 0.91 3.31
C GLU A 21 -42.97 0.66 2.45
N LYS A 22 -41.83 0.49 3.13
CA LYS A 22 -40.54 0.00 2.58
C LYS A 22 -39.93 0.86 1.46
N ASN A 23 -39.10 1.82 1.84
CA ASN A 23 -37.96 2.20 1.01
C ASN A 23 -36.71 1.77 1.77
N SER A 24 -36.11 0.65 1.33
CA SER A 24 -34.68 0.48 1.58
C SER A 24 -33.97 1.60 0.82
N PHE A 25 -32.88 2.13 1.38
CA PHE A 25 -32.09 3.18 0.72
C PHE A 25 -31.55 2.72 -0.66
N CYS A 26 -31.59 1.41 -0.95
CA CYS A 26 -31.16 0.75 -2.17
C CYS A 26 -32.16 0.80 -3.34
N ASP A 27 -33.44 1.15 -3.13
CA ASP A 27 -34.50 0.95 -4.15
C ASP A 27 -34.57 2.04 -5.25
N ARG A 28 -33.57 2.94 -5.37
CA ARG A 28 -33.67 4.09 -6.30
C ARG A 28 -32.83 4.04 -7.58
N TRP A 29 -31.97 3.06 -7.81
CA TRP A 29 -31.12 3.07 -9.00
C TRP A 29 -30.92 1.68 -9.62
N PRO A 30 -30.90 1.55 -10.97
CA PRO A 30 -30.86 0.25 -11.64
C PRO A 30 -29.58 -0.52 -11.28
N THR A 31 -29.75 -1.75 -10.81
CA THR A 31 -28.71 -2.63 -10.26
C THR A 31 -27.78 -3.26 -11.32
N GLU A 32 -27.91 -2.93 -12.60
CA GLU A 32 -27.16 -3.56 -13.72
C GLU A 32 -26.25 -2.62 -14.52
N ASP A 33 -26.21 -1.31 -14.25
CA ASP A 33 -25.48 -0.37 -15.12
C ASP A 33 -24.00 -0.22 -14.72
N ARG A 34 -23.09 -0.88 -15.45
CA ARG A 34 -21.63 -0.71 -15.31
C ARG A 34 -21.21 0.76 -15.46
N ARG A 35 -21.94 1.54 -16.27
CA ARG A 35 -21.68 2.98 -16.45
C ARG A 35 -21.91 3.77 -15.18
N LEU A 36 -22.86 3.35 -14.35
CA LEU A 36 -23.12 4.02 -13.07
C LEU A 36 -21.94 3.87 -12.11
N LEU A 37 -21.33 2.67 -12.04
CA LEU A 37 -20.16 2.45 -11.20
C LEU A 37 -18.96 3.28 -11.70
N ASP A 38 -18.72 3.33 -13.00
CA ASP A 38 -17.63 4.14 -13.58
C ASP A 38 -17.85 5.64 -13.32
N GLU A 39 -19.08 6.14 -13.48
CA GLU A 39 -19.43 7.54 -13.15
C GLU A 39 -19.25 7.86 -11.67
N LEU A 40 -19.59 6.93 -10.77
CA LEU A 40 -19.38 7.08 -9.32
C LEU A 40 -17.89 7.14 -8.99
N LYS A 41 -17.08 6.24 -9.54
CA LYS A 41 -15.62 6.24 -9.36
C LYS A 41 -15.02 7.56 -9.84
N GLU A 42 -15.38 8.00 -11.05
CA GLU A 42 -14.90 9.27 -11.62
C GLU A 42 -15.28 10.48 -10.75
N ARG A 43 -16.52 10.55 -10.27
CA ARG A 43 -16.97 11.64 -9.39
C ARG A 43 -16.32 11.58 -8.01
N ALA A 44 -16.11 10.40 -7.46
CA ALA A 44 -15.39 10.22 -6.20
C ALA A 44 -13.95 10.74 -6.28
N THR A 45 -13.26 10.57 -7.43
CA THR A 45 -11.95 11.21 -7.63
C THR A 45 -12.02 12.74 -7.50
N ARG A 46 -13.14 13.36 -7.84
CA ARG A 46 -13.36 14.81 -7.71
C ARG A 46 -13.88 15.21 -6.33
N ASN A 47 -13.75 14.33 -5.33
CA ASN A 47 -14.21 14.55 -3.97
C ASN A 47 -15.74 14.79 -3.87
N ASP A 48 -16.53 14.11 -4.70
CA ASP A 48 -17.99 14.13 -4.60
C ASP A 48 -18.45 13.23 -3.44
N THR A 49 -18.91 13.85 -2.35
CA THR A 49 -19.31 13.15 -1.12
C THR A 49 -20.43 12.13 -1.35
N ALA A 50 -21.41 12.44 -2.20
CA ALA A 50 -22.54 11.53 -2.44
C ALA A 50 -22.08 10.27 -3.20
N SER A 51 -21.15 10.42 -4.14
CA SER A 51 -20.51 9.29 -4.82
C SER A 51 -19.67 8.46 -3.86
N ILE A 52 -18.90 9.07 -2.96
CA ILE A 52 -18.11 8.38 -1.94
C ILE A 52 -19.01 7.56 -1.00
N GLU A 53 -20.06 8.17 -0.45
CA GLU A 53 -21.03 7.49 0.43
C GLU A 53 -21.70 6.29 -0.27
N TYR A 54 -22.01 6.44 -1.57
CA TYR A 54 -22.59 5.35 -2.35
C TYR A 54 -21.58 4.23 -2.60
N LEU A 55 -20.32 4.56 -2.89
CA LEU A 55 -19.25 3.56 -3.02
C LEU A 55 -19.06 2.78 -1.71
N PHE A 56 -19.12 3.43 -0.55
CA PHE A 56 -19.07 2.74 0.75
C PHE A 56 -20.23 1.75 0.92
N THR A 57 -21.42 2.14 0.46
CA THR A 57 -22.60 1.27 0.50
C THR A 57 -22.42 0.08 -0.44
N LEU A 58 -21.99 0.31 -1.68
CA LEU A 58 -21.72 -0.74 -2.66
C LEU A 58 -20.62 -1.69 -2.18
N ALA A 59 -19.56 -1.17 -1.56
CA ALA A 59 -18.44 -1.98 -1.08
C ALA A 59 -18.89 -3.04 -0.07
N CYS A 60 -19.95 -2.77 0.70
CA CYS A 60 -20.50 -3.74 1.64
C CYS A 60 -21.35 -4.84 0.97
N GLU A 61 -21.61 -4.76 -0.34
CA GLU A 61 -22.29 -5.82 -1.08
C GLU A 61 -21.32 -6.96 -1.40
N ALA A 62 -21.70 -8.20 -1.11
CA ALA A 62 -20.94 -9.39 -1.51
C ALA A 62 -21.10 -9.68 -3.02
N SER A 63 -20.64 -8.76 -3.86
CA SER A 63 -20.72 -8.79 -5.31
C SER A 63 -19.41 -8.33 -5.97
N GLU A 64 -19.22 -8.63 -7.25
CA GLU A 64 -18.07 -8.14 -8.03
C GLU A 64 -18.01 -6.60 -8.04
N ARG A 65 -19.17 -5.95 -8.12
CA ARG A 65 -19.27 -4.48 -8.02
C ARG A 65 -18.88 -3.96 -6.65
N GLY A 66 -19.20 -4.70 -5.59
CA GLY A 66 -18.78 -4.38 -4.24
C GLY A 66 -17.27 -4.44 -4.09
N ALA A 67 -16.63 -5.51 -4.60
CA ALA A 67 -15.18 -5.62 -4.64
C ALA A 67 -14.53 -4.47 -5.45
N GLU A 68 -15.08 -4.12 -6.62
CA GLU A 68 -14.60 -2.98 -7.40
C GLU A 68 -14.77 -1.63 -6.70
N ALA A 69 -15.84 -1.46 -5.91
CA ALA A 69 -16.07 -0.24 -5.13
C ALA A 69 -15.12 -0.17 -3.93
N GLU A 70 -14.87 -1.30 -3.26
CA GLU A 70 -13.88 -1.43 -2.19
C GLU A 70 -12.49 -1.07 -2.67
N ASP A 71 -12.04 -1.65 -3.80
CA ASP A 71 -10.74 -1.36 -4.39
C ASP A 71 -10.62 0.11 -4.80
N CYS A 72 -11.69 0.71 -5.36
CA CYS A 72 -11.69 2.14 -5.69
C CYS A 72 -11.53 3.03 -4.44
N LEU A 73 -12.24 2.72 -3.35
CA LEU A 73 -12.10 3.47 -2.09
C LEU A 73 -10.69 3.30 -1.51
N PHE A 74 -10.14 2.09 -1.57
CA PHE A 74 -8.79 1.82 -1.09
C PHE A 74 -7.74 2.54 -1.94
N ASP A 75 -7.93 2.62 -3.26
CA ASP A 75 -7.10 3.39 -4.19
C ASP A 75 -7.10 4.88 -3.85
N LEU A 76 -8.28 5.47 -3.63
CA LEU A 76 -8.40 6.86 -3.20
C LEU A 76 -7.72 7.10 -1.85
N TYR A 77 -7.87 6.17 -0.90
CA TYR A 77 -7.22 6.23 0.41
C TYR A 77 -5.69 6.24 0.29
N ARG A 78 -5.10 5.32 -0.48
CA ARG A 78 -3.64 5.28 -0.68
C ARG A 78 -3.09 6.39 -1.60
N GLY A 79 -3.97 7.22 -2.14
CA GLY A 79 -3.59 8.36 -2.98
C GLY A 79 -3.40 8.04 -4.45
N LYS A 80 -3.92 6.91 -4.95
CA LYS A 80 -4.01 6.65 -6.39
C LYS A 80 -5.13 7.50 -6.97
N GLY A 81 -4.77 8.52 -7.74
CA GLY A 81 -5.71 9.47 -8.33
C GLY A 81 -5.28 10.91 -8.11
N PRO A 82 -6.22 11.86 -7.92
CA PRO A 82 -5.89 13.26 -7.71
C PRO A 82 -5.15 13.46 -6.39
N ASP A 83 -4.27 14.45 -6.39
CA ASP A 83 -3.49 14.84 -5.22
C ASP A 83 -4.34 15.69 -4.27
N ASP A 84 -5.29 15.05 -3.57
CA ASP A 84 -6.17 15.66 -2.57
C ASP A 84 -5.99 14.95 -1.21
N THR A 85 -5.15 15.54 -0.37
CA THR A 85 -4.89 15.10 1.00
C THR A 85 -6.16 15.04 1.85
N ARG A 86 -7.12 15.96 1.65
CA ARG A 86 -8.37 15.98 2.43
C ARG A 86 -9.27 14.81 2.06
N LEU A 87 -9.32 14.46 0.78
CA LEU A 87 -10.05 13.28 0.33
C LEU A 87 -9.48 12.02 1.00
N ARG A 88 -8.15 11.82 0.97
CA ARG A 88 -7.50 10.66 1.59
C ARG A 88 -7.84 10.52 3.07
N GLU A 89 -7.73 11.63 3.81
CA GLU A 89 -8.07 11.68 5.23
C GLU A 89 -9.57 11.40 5.47
N GLN A 90 -10.44 11.95 4.62
CA GLN A 90 -11.88 11.71 4.70
C GLN A 90 -12.22 10.23 4.52
N ILE A 91 -11.64 9.54 3.53
CA ILE A 91 -11.93 8.11 3.28
C ILE A 91 -11.58 7.24 4.51
N GLY A 92 -10.44 7.52 5.16
CA GLY A 92 -10.06 6.85 6.41
C GLY A 92 -11.10 7.06 7.52
N LYS A 93 -11.50 8.31 7.74
CA LYS A 93 -12.50 8.69 8.76
C LYS A 93 -13.88 8.10 8.48
N ASP A 94 -14.31 8.10 7.23
CA ASP A 94 -15.58 7.53 6.80
C ASP A 94 -15.60 6.00 6.99
N SER A 95 -14.47 5.33 6.76
CA SER A 95 -14.31 3.89 7.06
C SER A 95 -14.48 3.59 8.55
N LEU A 96 -13.82 4.37 9.43
CA LEU A 96 -13.94 4.22 10.88
C LEU A 96 -15.35 4.54 11.39
N ARG A 97 -15.99 5.57 10.81
CA ARG A 97 -17.38 5.92 11.10
C ARG A 97 -18.33 4.79 10.70
N LEU A 98 -18.15 4.23 9.52
CA LEU A 98 -18.96 3.11 9.02
C LEU A 98 -18.82 1.89 9.94
N PHE A 99 -17.61 1.59 10.41
CA PHE A 99 -17.40 0.53 11.40
C PHE A 99 -18.22 0.75 12.67
N THR A 100 -18.20 1.98 13.20
CA THR A 100 -18.98 2.36 14.39
C THR A 100 -20.49 2.17 14.16
N LEU A 101 -21.00 2.54 12.98
CA LEU A 101 -22.42 2.36 12.62
C LEU A 101 -22.80 0.87 12.52
N VAL A 102 -21.95 0.06 11.91
CA VAL A 102 -22.14 -1.40 11.80
C VAL A 102 -22.19 -2.04 13.19
N GLN A 103 -21.29 -1.65 14.10
CA GLN A 103 -21.31 -2.14 15.48
C GLN A 103 -22.60 -1.77 16.21
N GLN A 104 -23.01 -0.50 16.15
CA GLN A 104 -24.24 -0.02 16.79
C GLN A 104 -25.47 -0.75 16.26
N ARG A 105 -25.54 -0.99 14.95
CA ARG A 105 -26.61 -1.81 14.35
C ARG A 105 -26.57 -3.22 14.93
N ASN A 106 -25.42 -3.89 14.87
CA ASN A 106 -25.29 -5.28 15.31
C ASN A 106 -25.63 -5.48 16.80
N GLN A 107 -25.35 -4.49 17.65
CA GLN A 107 -25.76 -4.50 19.06
C GLN A 107 -27.29 -4.39 19.24
N ASN A 108 -27.97 -3.65 18.37
CA ASN A 108 -29.42 -3.47 18.38
C ASN A 108 -30.17 -4.63 17.71
N THR A 109 -29.49 -5.43 16.90
CA THR A 109 -30.03 -6.65 16.31
C THR A 109 -30.08 -7.76 17.37
N ARG A 110 -31.21 -8.47 17.49
CA ARG A 110 -31.33 -9.59 18.43
C ARG A 110 -30.25 -10.65 18.11
N ARG A 111 -29.52 -11.10 19.13
CA ARG A 111 -28.34 -12.00 19.10
C ARG A 111 -28.47 -13.32 18.31
N GLU A 112 -29.64 -13.66 17.79
CA GLU A 112 -29.92 -14.90 17.06
C GLU A 112 -30.19 -14.68 15.55
N SER A 113 -30.10 -13.45 15.03
CA SER A 113 -30.26 -13.24 13.60
C SER A 113 -28.98 -13.56 12.83
N THR A 114 -29.13 -14.17 11.66
CA THR A 114 -28.08 -14.32 10.64
C THR A 114 -27.79 -13.00 9.91
N ASP A 115 -28.24 -11.85 10.44
CA ASP A 115 -28.16 -10.52 9.81
C ASP A 115 -27.13 -9.64 10.53
N ILE A 116 -25.98 -10.25 10.86
CA ILE A 116 -24.82 -9.53 11.38
C ILE A 116 -24.13 -8.87 10.18
N TRP A 117 -23.99 -7.55 10.26
CA TRP A 117 -23.28 -6.80 9.24
C TRP A 117 -21.77 -6.90 9.46
N GLU A 118 -21.04 -7.16 8.39
CA GLU A 118 -19.58 -7.21 8.38
C GLU A 118 -19.05 -6.23 7.34
N LEU A 119 -17.89 -5.65 7.64
CA LEU A 119 -17.20 -4.80 6.69
C LEU A 119 -16.22 -5.60 5.85
N PRO A 120 -16.06 -5.23 4.56
CA PRO A 120 -14.99 -5.73 3.73
C PRO A 120 -13.61 -5.46 4.34
N ALA A 121 -12.64 -6.29 3.96
CA ALA A 121 -11.34 -6.37 4.62
C ALA A 121 -10.51 -5.07 4.47
N SER A 122 -10.55 -4.43 3.30
CA SER A 122 -9.83 -3.18 3.04
C SER A 122 -10.46 -2.02 3.80
N LEU A 123 -11.79 -1.98 3.93
CA LEU A 123 -12.47 -0.99 4.77
C LEU A 123 -12.14 -1.16 6.25
N LEU A 124 -12.09 -2.41 6.73
CA LEU A 124 -11.61 -2.72 8.09
C LEU A 124 -10.17 -2.26 8.31
N LEU A 125 -9.30 -2.47 7.32
CA LEU A 125 -7.89 -2.07 7.40
C LEU A 125 -7.75 -0.54 7.47
N MET A 126 -8.45 0.19 6.61
CA MET A 126 -8.48 1.66 6.65
C MET A 126 -8.99 2.16 8.01
N ALA A 127 -10.08 1.59 8.51
CA ALA A 127 -10.60 1.93 9.84
C ALA A 127 -9.58 1.63 10.96
N ALA A 128 -8.85 0.52 10.88
CA ALA A 128 -7.87 0.10 11.88
C ALA A 128 -6.67 1.06 11.98
N PHE A 129 -6.21 1.58 10.85
CA PHE A 129 -5.15 2.59 10.79
C PHE A 129 -5.62 4.00 11.17
N GLU A 130 -6.91 4.30 10.99
CA GLU A 130 -7.50 5.59 11.40
C GLU A 130 -7.86 5.64 12.90
N ALA A 131 -8.13 4.48 13.52
CA ALA A 131 -8.44 4.39 14.94
C ALA A 131 -7.28 4.90 15.81
N GLN A 132 -7.64 5.50 16.95
CA GLN A 132 -6.63 5.99 17.91
C GLN A 132 -5.76 4.83 18.41
N SER A 133 -4.43 5.01 18.34
CA SER A 133 -3.47 4.01 18.77
C SER A 133 -3.68 3.61 20.25
N GLY A 134 -3.72 2.30 20.51
CA GLY A 134 -3.94 1.74 21.85
C GLY A 134 -5.37 1.83 22.37
N SER A 135 -6.33 2.25 21.54
CA SER A 135 -7.75 2.25 21.91
C SER A 135 -8.36 0.85 21.85
N GLU A 136 -9.41 0.62 22.64
CA GLU A 136 -10.22 -0.62 22.57
C GLU A 136 -10.80 -0.83 21.15
N GLN A 137 -11.19 0.26 20.49
CA GLN A 137 -11.72 0.23 19.12
C GLN A 137 -10.68 -0.30 18.12
N GLN A 138 -9.41 0.12 18.26
CA GLN A 138 -8.33 -0.38 17.41
C GLN A 138 -8.06 -1.87 17.67
N ALA A 139 -8.08 -2.31 18.93
CA ALA A 139 -7.91 -3.71 19.28
C ALA A 139 -9.04 -4.59 18.71
N GLU A 140 -10.28 -4.11 18.73
CA GLU A 140 -11.41 -4.82 18.14
C GLU A 140 -11.34 -4.89 16.61
N LEU A 141 -10.97 -3.79 15.95
CA LEU A 141 -10.73 -3.76 14.50
C LEU A 141 -9.64 -4.76 14.09
N PHE A 142 -8.54 -4.79 14.83
CA PHE A 142 -7.46 -5.75 14.60
C PHE A 142 -7.91 -7.21 14.83
N GLY A 143 -8.69 -7.46 15.88
CA GLY A 143 -9.30 -8.78 16.11
C GLY A 143 -10.24 -9.21 14.97
N LYS A 144 -10.92 -8.28 14.31
CA LYS A 144 -11.72 -8.59 13.10
C LYS A 144 -10.86 -8.85 11.87
N LEU A 145 -9.78 -8.08 11.69
CA LEU A 145 -8.80 -8.32 10.63
C LEU A 145 -8.18 -9.71 10.76
N GLN A 146 -7.81 -10.14 11.98
CA GLN A 146 -7.31 -11.48 12.25
C GLN A 146 -8.25 -12.60 11.76
N ASN A 147 -9.55 -12.36 11.80
CA ASN A 147 -10.56 -13.33 11.36
C ASN A 147 -10.98 -13.14 9.91
N SER A 148 -10.48 -12.11 9.22
CA SER A 148 -10.68 -11.94 7.79
C SER A 148 -9.87 -12.97 7.03
N SER A 149 -10.49 -13.63 6.05
CA SER A 149 -9.81 -14.59 5.18
C SER A 149 -8.56 -14.00 4.53
N ILE A 150 -8.58 -12.69 4.24
CA ILE A 150 -7.46 -12.02 3.57
C ILE A 150 -6.26 -11.85 4.52
N PHE A 151 -6.49 -11.55 5.80
CA PHE A 151 -5.41 -11.16 6.72
C PHE A 151 -5.00 -12.26 7.72
N LEU A 152 -5.76 -13.38 7.79
CA LEU A 152 -5.56 -14.45 8.76
C LEU A 152 -4.11 -14.97 8.78
N HIS A 153 -3.56 -15.30 7.61
CA HIS A 153 -2.22 -15.87 7.51
C HIS A 153 -1.13 -14.88 7.89
N TYR A 154 -1.23 -13.64 7.39
CA TYR A 154 -0.23 -12.62 7.66
C TYR A 154 -0.17 -12.26 9.15
N VAL A 155 -1.33 -12.04 9.78
CA VAL A 155 -1.35 -11.67 11.20
C VAL A 155 -0.79 -12.81 12.06
N SER A 156 -1.02 -14.08 11.69
CA SER A 156 -0.50 -15.20 12.46
C SER A 156 1.04 -15.31 12.49
N GLU A 157 1.71 -14.70 11.51
CA GLU A 157 3.17 -14.70 11.38
C GLU A 157 3.85 -13.53 12.11
N LEU A 158 3.09 -12.56 12.62
CA LEU A 158 3.66 -11.45 13.39
C LEU A 158 4.18 -11.95 14.75
N GLU A 159 5.44 -11.63 15.06
CA GLU A 159 6.08 -12.05 16.32
C GLU A 159 5.34 -11.54 17.57
N GLU A 160 4.73 -10.37 17.47
CA GLU A 160 3.86 -9.77 18.49
C GLU A 160 2.46 -9.54 17.93
N ASN A 161 1.52 -10.42 18.30
CA ASN A 161 0.12 -10.40 17.83
C ASN A 161 -0.75 -9.37 18.56
N THR A 162 -0.20 -8.19 18.88
CA THR A 162 -0.97 -7.09 19.46
C THR A 162 -1.29 -6.06 18.40
N ALA A 163 -2.47 -5.45 18.48
CA ALA A 163 -2.87 -4.37 17.59
C ALA A 163 -1.88 -3.20 17.64
N GLU A 164 -1.35 -2.90 18.83
CA GLU A 164 -0.37 -1.84 19.06
C GLU A 164 0.95 -2.08 18.31
N SER A 165 1.39 -3.33 18.20
CA SER A 165 2.62 -3.68 17.48
C SER A 165 2.37 -3.79 15.98
N ALA A 166 1.30 -4.47 15.56
CA ALA A 166 1.00 -4.73 14.15
C ALA A 166 0.63 -3.46 13.36
N LEU A 167 -0.16 -2.57 13.96
CA LEU A 167 -0.67 -1.33 13.35
C LEU A 167 0.16 -0.09 13.74
N ALA A 168 1.29 -0.27 14.44
CA ALA A 168 2.19 0.81 14.78
C ALA A 168 2.74 1.50 13.52
N THR A 169 2.60 2.83 13.47
CA THR A 169 3.15 3.66 12.39
C THR A 169 4.68 3.81 12.45
N ASN A 170 5.32 3.26 13.49
CA ASN A 170 6.76 3.18 13.67
C ASN A 170 7.29 1.73 13.69
N ARG A 171 6.48 0.72 13.30
CA ARG A 171 6.93 -0.67 13.18
C ARG A 171 8.02 -0.79 12.10
N PHE A 172 8.99 -1.67 12.31
CA PHE A 172 9.94 -2.01 11.25
C PHE A 172 9.26 -2.84 10.15
N ILE A 173 9.43 -2.42 8.90
CA ILE A 173 8.84 -3.10 7.73
C ILE A 173 9.69 -4.32 7.39
N SER A 174 9.04 -5.47 7.22
CA SER A 174 9.72 -6.73 6.94
C SER A 174 10.15 -6.84 5.48
N SER A 175 11.11 -7.72 5.19
CA SER A 175 11.51 -8.04 3.81
C SER A 175 10.33 -8.62 3.01
N ALA A 176 9.51 -9.46 3.65
CA ALA A 176 8.37 -10.10 3.00
C ALA A 176 7.33 -9.07 2.51
N GLU A 177 7.07 -8.01 3.28
CA GLU A 177 6.22 -6.91 2.84
C GLU A 177 6.79 -6.16 1.63
N ILE A 178 8.10 -5.94 1.60
CA ILE A 178 8.79 -5.27 0.49
C ILE A 178 8.77 -6.15 -0.77
N ASP A 179 9.04 -7.44 -0.63
CA ASP A 179 9.08 -8.41 -1.73
C ASP A 179 7.68 -8.64 -2.31
N ALA A 180 6.65 -8.79 -1.47
CA ALA A 180 5.27 -8.89 -1.92
C ALA A 180 4.83 -7.62 -2.67
N PHE A 181 5.23 -6.45 -2.18
CA PHE A 181 4.97 -5.19 -2.86
C PHE A 181 5.67 -5.13 -4.23
N ALA A 182 6.97 -5.45 -4.29
CA ALA A 182 7.72 -5.45 -5.54
C ALA A 182 7.13 -6.41 -6.58
N ASN A 183 6.68 -7.60 -6.15
CA ASN A 183 6.05 -8.60 -7.01
C ASN A 183 4.68 -8.17 -7.53
N ALA A 184 3.96 -7.32 -6.79
CA ALA A 184 2.66 -6.79 -7.21
C ALA A 184 2.77 -5.63 -8.21
N LEU A 185 3.98 -5.08 -8.44
CA LEU A 185 4.19 -4.00 -9.40
C LEU A 185 4.20 -4.53 -10.85
N GLU A 186 3.42 -3.89 -11.71
CA GLU A 186 3.48 -4.13 -13.15
C GLU A 186 4.73 -3.48 -13.72
N VAL A 187 5.73 -4.30 -14.07
CA VAL A 187 6.98 -3.86 -14.70
C VAL A 187 7.14 -4.44 -16.09
N ASP A 188 7.72 -3.66 -17.01
CA ASP A 188 8.13 -4.19 -18.31
C ASP A 188 9.41 -5.03 -18.20
N SER A 189 9.76 -5.74 -19.27
CA SER A 189 10.92 -6.64 -19.29
C SER A 189 12.28 -5.93 -19.14
N THR A 190 12.32 -4.59 -19.14
CA THR A 190 13.55 -3.81 -19.04
C THR A 190 13.91 -3.43 -17.61
N LEU A 191 12.97 -3.55 -16.67
CA LEU A 191 13.16 -3.32 -15.25
C LEU A 191 13.05 -4.63 -14.48
N THR A 192 13.88 -4.82 -13.47
CA THR A 192 13.77 -5.97 -12.56
C THR A 192 13.98 -5.53 -11.11
N PHE A 193 13.03 -5.89 -10.25
CA PHE A 193 13.19 -5.85 -8.81
C PHE A 193 13.66 -7.22 -8.32
N TYR A 194 14.75 -7.23 -7.57
CA TYR A 194 15.31 -8.44 -6.95
C TYR A 194 14.83 -8.57 -5.50
N PRO A 195 14.75 -9.80 -4.95
CA PRO A 195 14.37 -10.02 -3.57
C PRO A 195 15.26 -9.26 -2.59
N ALA A 196 14.65 -8.76 -1.52
CA ALA A 196 15.32 -8.05 -0.45
C ALA A 196 16.44 -8.90 0.17
N ALA A 197 17.60 -8.28 0.38
CA ALA A 197 18.77 -8.96 0.95
C ALA A 197 19.32 -8.20 2.16
N ASN A 198 19.68 -8.93 3.20
CA ASN A 198 20.42 -8.37 4.32
C ASN A 198 21.91 -8.23 3.95
N VAL A 199 22.61 -7.27 4.55
CA VAL A 199 24.06 -7.07 4.48
C VAL A 199 24.59 -6.97 5.91
N SER A 200 25.35 -7.98 6.32
CA SER A 200 25.92 -8.05 7.67
C SER A 200 27.14 -7.15 7.82
N GLN A 201 27.43 -6.71 9.04
CA GLN A 201 28.62 -5.90 9.32
C GLN A 201 29.94 -6.61 8.94
N SER A 202 29.98 -7.94 9.06
CA SER A 202 31.11 -8.75 8.60
C SER A 202 31.28 -8.70 7.09
N GLU A 203 30.19 -8.72 6.31
CA GLU A 203 30.27 -8.60 4.85
C GLU A 203 30.82 -7.23 4.44
N VAL A 204 30.43 -6.16 5.13
CA VAL A 204 30.97 -4.80 4.90
C VAL A 204 32.46 -4.76 5.21
N THR A 205 32.86 -5.32 6.35
CA THR A 205 34.26 -5.27 6.82
C THR A 205 35.20 -6.12 5.95
N ASP A 206 34.73 -7.29 5.51
CA ASP A 206 35.50 -8.23 4.70
C ASP A 206 35.41 -7.93 3.19
N GLY A 207 34.58 -6.97 2.78
CA GLY A 207 34.32 -6.67 1.37
C GLY A 207 33.69 -7.86 0.61
N ASN A 208 32.86 -8.65 1.30
CA ASN A 208 32.27 -9.87 0.77
C ASN A 208 30.85 -9.62 0.24
N HIS A 209 30.72 -9.61 -1.09
CA HIS A 209 29.44 -9.36 -1.78
C HIS A 209 28.69 -10.62 -2.17
N ARG A 210 29.19 -11.82 -1.84
CA ARG A 210 28.71 -13.09 -2.42
C ARG A 210 27.20 -13.28 -2.24
N ARG A 211 26.66 -13.00 -1.06
CA ARG A 211 25.23 -13.20 -0.80
C ARG A 211 24.36 -12.29 -1.64
N VAL A 212 24.69 -11.00 -1.69
CA VAL A 212 23.96 -10.01 -2.50
C VAL A 212 24.04 -10.37 -3.98
N LEU A 213 25.22 -10.77 -4.48
CA LEU A 213 25.38 -11.20 -5.86
C LEU A 213 24.54 -12.43 -6.19
N LEU A 214 24.43 -13.41 -5.28
CA LEU A 214 23.55 -14.56 -5.47
C LEU A 214 22.06 -14.15 -5.55
N SER A 215 21.64 -13.15 -4.76
CA SER A 215 20.28 -12.59 -4.87
C SER A 215 20.03 -11.90 -6.22
N LEU A 216 21.06 -11.31 -6.82
CA LEU A 216 21.00 -10.71 -8.16
C LEU A 216 21.02 -11.75 -9.30
N GLU A 217 21.50 -12.97 -9.03
CA GLU A 217 21.51 -14.07 -10.01
C GLU A 217 20.19 -14.86 -10.05
N SER A 218 19.37 -14.76 -9.00
CA SER A 218 18.12 -15.50 -8.84
C SER A 218 16.91 -14.57 -8.81
N PRO A 219 16.50 -13.94 -9.93
CA PRO A 219 15.11 -13.50 -10.03
C PRO A 219 14.28 -14.79 -10.00
N ASP A 220 13.41 -14.96 -9.00
CA ASP A 220 12.57 -16.15 -8.82
C ASP A 220 12.10 -16.71 -10.17
N ALA A 221 12.70 -17.84 -10.56
CA ALA A 221 12.34 -18.56 -11.77
C ALA A 221 10.90 -19.09 -11.72
N ASP A 222 10.27 -19.05 -10.54
CA ASP A 222 8.87 -19.45 -10.33
C ASP A 222 7.90 -18.26 -10.39
N SER A 223 8.26 -17.04 -9.97
CA SER A 223 7.34 -15.89 -10.01
C SER A 223 7.04 -15.40 -11.44
N ARG A 224 7.97 -15.58 -12.39
CA ARG A 224 7.69 -15.30 -13.82
C ARG A 224 6.94 -16.43 -14.53
N ARG A 225 6.74 -17.59 -13.91
CA ARG A 225 6.05 -18.74 -14.53
C ARG A 225 4.53 -18.68 -14.43
N MET A 226 3.97 -17.92 -13.50
CA MET A 226 2.51 -17.88 -13.32
C MET A 226 1.78 -16.77 -14.10
N SER A 227 2.49 -15.75 -14.59
CA SER A 227 1.84 -14.59 -15.26
C SER A 227 1.72 -14.71 -16.79
N PHE A 228 2.28 -15.74 -17.42
CA PHE A 228 2.05 -16.01 -18.84
C PHE A 228 1.89 -17.51 -19.07
N GLY A 229 0.66 -17.95 -19.34
CA GLY A 229 0.32 -19.30 -19.80
C GLY A 229 0.86 -19.59 -21.21
N GLY A 230 2.19 -19.60 -21.37
CA GLY A 230 2.89 -19.96 -22.59
C GLY A 230 4.10 -20.81 -22.23
N ALA A 231 4.03 -22.10 -22.55
CA ALA A 231 5.11 -23.05 -22.37
C ALA A 231 6.42 -22.55 -23.01
N TYR A 232 7.39 -22.17 -22.19
CA TYR A 232 8.76 -21.96 -22.63
C TYR A 232 9.44 -23.34 -22.80
N ASN A 233 9.63 -23.75 -24.05
CA ASN A 233 10.48 -24.87 -24.40
C ASN A 233 11.94 -24.47 -24.17
N ALA A 234 12.60 -25.16 -23.25
CA ALA A 234 14.02 -24.98 -22.89
C ALA A 234 15.00 -25.51 -23.95
N SER A 235 14.68 -25.41 -25.25
CA SER A 235 15.46 -26.02 -26.33
C SER A 235 16.35 -25.06 -27.12
N ASP A 236 16.16 -23.75 -27.01
CA ASP A 236 17.00 -22.76 -27.68
C ASP A 236 17.76 -21.95 -26.63
N GLY A 237 19.07 -22.14 -26.54
CA GLY A 237 19.98 -21.49 -25.59
C GLY A 237 20.14 -19.97 -25.77
N ILE A 238 19.04 -19.26 -26.03
CA ILE A 238 18.96 -17.81 -26.04
C ILE A 238 18.70 -17.40 -24.59
N SER A 239 19.77 -17.05 -23.88
CA SER A 239 19.67 -16.33 -22.61
C SER A 239 18.77 -15.12 -22.81
N ALA A 240 17.77 -14.96 -21.92
CA ALA A 240 16.91 -13.79 -21.93
C ALA A 240 17.78 -12.51 -21.94
N PRO A 241 17.40 -11.47 -22.70
CA PRO A 241 18.15 -10.22 -22.71
C PRO A 241 18.28 -9.70 -21.28
N GLU A 242 19.50 -9.29 -20.91
CA GLU A 242 19.78 -8.66 -19.61
C GLU A 242 18.86 -7.45 -19.43
N PRO A 243 18.25 -7.25 -18.25
CA PRO A 243 17.40 -6.09 -18.03
C PRO A 243 18.20 -4.79 -18.19
N ALA A 244 17.53 -3.73 -18.65
CA ALA A 244 18.15 -2.42 -18.77
C ALA A 244 18.40 -1.76 -17.41
N ALA A 245 17.66 -2.16 -16.38
CA ALA A 245 17.84 -1.72 -15.01
C ALA A 245 17.47 -2.81 -13.99
N GLY A 246 18.18 -2.83 -12.87
CA GLY A 246 18.00 -3.78 -11.78
C GLY A 246 18.07 -3.10 -10.41
N PHE A 247 17.12 -3.39 -9.53
CA PHE A 247 17.01 -2.78 -8.20
C PHE A 247 16.81 -3.82 -7.11
N ILE A 248 17.49 -3.67 -5.99
CA ILE A 248 17.44 -4.59 -4.84
C ILE A 248 17.31 -3.79 -3.53
N PRO A 249 16.31 -4.11 -2.68
CA PRO A 249 16.27 -3.65 -1.30
C PRO A 249 17.41 -4.28 -0.50
N LEU A 250 18.23 -3.45 0.16
CA LEU A 250 19.30 -3.93 1.03
C LEU A 250 19.06 -3.48 2.47
N LEU A 251 19.16 -4.41 3.41
CA LEU A 251 19.10 -4.13 4.85
C LEU A 251 20.53 -3.99 5.38
N PHE A 252 20.85 -2.80 5.87
CA PHE A 252 22.07 -2.53 6.63
C PHE A 252 21.69 -2.26 8.07
N ARG A 253 22.12 -3.15 8.99
CA ARG A 253 21.72 -3.08 10.41
C ARG A 253 20.19 -3.07 10.50
N ASP A 254 19.59 -1.96 10.92
CA ASP A 254 18.14 -1.78 11.06
C ASP A 254 17.60 -0.74 10.07
N HIS A 255 18.20 -0.65 8.88
CA HIS A 255 17.81 0.34 7.87
C HIS A 255 17.78 -0.22 6.46
N TRP A 256 16.63 -0.04 5.79
CA TRP A 256 16.43 -0.40 4.39
C TRP A 256 16.91 0.72 3.46
N ILE A 257 17.70 0.34 2.46
CA ILE A 257 18.06 1.20 1.31
C ILE A 257 17.67 0.51 0.01
N LEU A 258 17.49 1.29 -1.06
CA LEU A 258 17.32 0.75 -2.41
C LEU A 258 18.62 0.95 -3.18
N PHE A 259 19.29 -0.13 -3.53
CA PHE A 259 20.44 -0.12 -4.44
C PHE A 259 19.96 -0.50 -5.84
N GLY A 260 20.46 0.18 -6.86
CA GLY A 260 20.18 -0.21 -8.23
C GLY A 260 21.27 0.15 -9.21
N TRP A 261 21.20 -0.50 -10.36
CA TRP A 261 22.03 -0.21 -11.53
C TRP A 261 21.14 -0.07 -12.76
N PHE A 262 21.58 0.73 -13.73
CA PHE A 262 20.84 0.95 -14.97
C PHE A 262 21.77 1.35 -16.11
N ILE A 263 21.36 1.10 -17.35
CA ILE A 263 22.09 1.51 -18.55
C ILE A 263 21.66 2.92 -18.93
N ASN A 264 22.61 3.86 -18.96
CA ASN A 264 22.38 5.26 -19.30
C ASN A 264 22.30 5.51 -20.82
N ALA A 265 22.09 6.78 -21.23
CA ALA A 265 21.97 7.19 -22.63
C ALA A 265 23.16 6.77 -23.50
N ASP A 266 24.36 6.79 -22.91
CA ASP A 266 25.64 6.46 -23.53
C ASP A 266 25.97 4.96 -23.47
N GLU A 267 25.00 4.11 -23.12
CA GLU A 267 25.15 2.65 -23.00
C GLU A 267 26.14 2.20 -21.90
N GLN A 268 26.36 3.06 -20.91
CA GLN A 268 27.18 2.75 -19.75
C GLN A 268 26.29 2.41 -18.55
N LYS A 269 26.71 1.42 -17.75
CA LYS A 269 26.03 1.09 -16.49
C LYS A 269 26.34 2.15 -15.44
N GLU A 270 25.33 2.77 -14.86
CA GLU A 270 25.44 3.61 -13.67
C GLU A 270 24.82 2.90 -12.46
N ALA A 271 25.21 3.33 -11.26
CA ALA A 271 24.59 2.88 -10.02
C ALA A 271 24.02 4.04 -9.21
N ILE A 272 22.95 3.74 -8.49
CA ILE A 272 22.24 4.68 -7.63
C ILE A 272 21.84 4.00 -6.32
N VAL A 273 21.86 4.78 -5.25
CA VAL A 273 21.45 4.37 -3.90
C VAL A 273 20.45 5.40 -3.37
N LEU A 274 19.30 4.93 -2.91
CA LEU A 274 18.35 5.72 -2.13
C LEU A 274 18.46 5.34 -0.65
N ASP A 275 18.85 6.30 0.18
CA ASP A 275 18.89 6.22 1.64
C ASP A 275 18.02 7.33 2.24
N SER A 276 16.85 6.96 2.76
CA SER A 276 15.84 7.91 3.25
C SER A 276 16.13 8.52 4.62
N SER A 277 17.31 8.27 5.23
CA SER A 277 17.65 8.86 6.53
C SER A 277 19.11 9.27 6.69
N HIS A 278 19.90 9.26 5.62
CA HIS A 278 21.35 9.49 5.70
C HIS A 278 22.03 8.52 6.71
N TYR A 279 21.62 7.25 6.69
CA TYR A 279 22.03 6.25 7.67
C TYR A 279 23.40 5.65 7.40
N LEU A 280 23.77 5.55 6.12
CA LEU A 280 24.95 4.82 5.69
C LEU A 280 26.25 5.52 6.09
N ASN A 281 27.14 4.78 6.76
CA ASN A 281 28.50 5.25 7.07
C ASN A 281 29.44 5.08 5.87
N ASN A 282 30.68 5.58 5.98
CA ASN A 282 31.65 5.52 4.88
C ASN A 282 32.02 4.09 4.47
N ASP A 283 32.11 3.15 5.40
CA ASP A 283 32.46 1.76 5.08
C ASP A 283 31.32 1.09 4.30
N GLU A 284 30.07 1.35 4.69
CA GLU A 284 28.87 0.88 3.99
C GLU A 284 28.75 1.52 2.58
N LYS A 285 29.03 2.83 2.45
CA LYS A 285 29.08 3.50 1.14
C LYS A 285 30.17 2.92 0.25
N ASN A 286 31.37 2.65 0.78
CA ASN A 286 32.46 2.01 0.04
C ASN A 286 32.08 0.58 -0.39
N TYR A 287 31.43 -0.20 0.48
CA TYR A 287 30.92 -1.52 0.14
C TYR A 287 29.94 -1.46 -1.05
N LEU A 288 29.07 -0.46 -1.11
CA LEU A 288 28.13 -0.26 -2.22
C LEU A 288 28.80 0.19 -3.51
N VAL A 289 29.88 0.98 -3.43
CA VAL A 289 30.73 1.31 -4.59
C VAL A 289 31.37 0.05 -5.16
N ASP A 290 31.95 -0.79 -4.30
CA ASP A 290 32.53 -2.08 -4.72
C ASP A 290 31.46 -3.02 -5.31
N LEU A 291 30.25 -3.04 -4.73
CA LEU A 291 29.11 -3.80 -5.27
C LEU A 291 28.74 -3.31 -6.68
N ALA A 292 28.65 -1.99 -6.89
CA ALA A 292 28.36 -1.42 -8.21
C ALA A 292 29.37 -1.85 -9.27
N HIS A 293 30.66 -1.85 -8.92
CA HIS A 293 31.70 -2.35 -9.83
C HIS A 293 31.54 -3.84 -10.15
N ARG A 294 31.12 -4.67 -9.20
CA ARG A 294 30.82 -6.09 -9.43
C ARG A 294 29.58 -6.30 -10.30
N CYS A 295 28.62 -5.37 -10.26
CA CYS A 295 27.47 -5.33 -11.17
C CYS A 295 27.81 -4.79 -12.58
N GLY A 296 29.07 -4.41 -12.83
CA GLY A 296 29.57 -3.97 -14.14
C GLY A 296 29.60 -2.46 -14.34
N VAL A 297 29.42 -1.65 -13.29
CA VAL A 297 29.62 -0.18 -13.36
C VAL A 297 31.11 0.12 -13.51
N GLY A 298 31.46 1.04 -14.42
CA GLY A 298 32.85 1.37 -14.71
C GLY A 298 33.60 1.91 -13.49
N GLN A 299 34.88 1.57 -13.35
CA GLN A 299 35.73 2.01 -12.23
C GLN A 299 35.86 3.54 -12.08
N GLN A 300 35.57 4.29 -13.15
CA GLN A 300 35.62 5.75 -13.17
C GLN A 300 34.25 6.42 -12.96
N GLN A 301 33.17 5.64 -12.90
CA GLN A 301 31.82 6.17 -12.69
C GLN A 301 31.52 6.23 -11.19
N GLU A 302 31.05 7.39 -10.75
CA GLU A 302 30.62 7.59 -9.37
C GLU A 302 29.23 7.01 -9.13
N VAL A 303 29.07 6.31 -8.01
CA VAL A 303 27.75 5.89 -7.52
C VAL A 303 27.00 7.13 -7.04
N THR A 304 25.77 7.30 -7.51
CA THR A 304 24.92 8.39 -7.07
C THR A 304 24.22 8.02 -5.76
N PHE A 305 24.48 8.76 -4.69
CA PHE A 305 23.75 8.64 -3.44
C PHE A 305 22.67 9.72 -3.36
N ILE A 306 21.43 9.31 -3.09
CA ILE A 306 20.31 10.17 -2.69
C ILE A 306 20.11 9.89 -1.19
N ASP A 307 20.73 10.73 -0.35
CA ASP A 307 20.86 10.49 1.09
C ASP A 307 20.24 11.63 1.94
N ASP A 308 19.00 11.98 1.62
CA ASP A 308 18.19 12.97 2.35
C ASP A 308 17.47 12.33 3.56
N ASN A 309 17.28 13.10 4.64
CA ASN A 309 16.46 12.65 5.77
C ASN A 309 14.97 12.90 5.51
N LEU A 310 14.27 11.86 5.06
CA LEU A 310 12.84 11.89 4.74
C LEU A 310 11.96 11.35 5.88
N GLN A 311 12.56 10.83 6.96
CA GLN A 311 11.85 10.04 7.97
C GLN A 311 11.45 10.82 9.23
N GLU A 312 11.63 12.15 9.27
CA GLU A 312 11.32 12.96 10.46
C GLU A 312 9.87 12.78 10.96
N ASN A 313 8.88 12.78 10.04
CA ASN A 313 7.47 12.54 10.38
C ASN A 313 6.97 11.15 9.95
N ALA A 314 7.89 10.28 9.51
CA ALA A 314 7.64 8.91 9.10
C ALA A 314 8.68 7.98 9.74
N PRO A 315 8.60 7.75 11.06
CA PRO A 315 9.60 6.96 11.78
C PRO A 315 9.64 5.51 11.32
N ASN A 316 10.85 4.96 11.20
CA ASN A 316 11.11 3.59 10.72
C ASN A 316 10.40 3.27 9.39
N ALA A 317 10.25 4.28 8.52
CA ALA A 317 9.59 4.15 7.22
C ALA A 317 10.58 3.86 6.09
N CYS A 318 11.84 3.53 6.38
CA CYS A 318 12.86 3.21 5.37
C CYS A 318 12.38 2.17 4.35
N GLY A 319 11.76 1.07 4.82
CA GLY A 319 11.15 0.06 3.95
C GLY A 319 9.98 0.57 3.10
N LEU A 320 9.21 1.55 3.61
CA LEU A 320 8.12 2.18 2.87
C LEU A 320 8.66 3.12 1.78
N PHE A 321 9.73 3.86 2.07
CA PHE A 321 10.42 4.66 1.05
C PHE A 321 11.00 3.78 -0.05
N VAL A 322 11.60 2.64 0.29
CA VAL A 322 12.03 1.64 -0.70
C VAL A 322 10.83 1.13 -1.51
N ALA A 323 9.77 0.74 -0.81
CA ALA A 323 8.38 0.56 -1.27
C ALA A 323 8.00 1.45 -2.48
N LYS A 324 7.85 2.72 -2.14
CA LYS A 324 7.32 3.78 -3.00
C LYS A 324 8.32 4.26 -4.06
N ALA A 325 9.62 4.10 -3.81
CA ALA A 325 10.64 4.31 -4.83
C ALA A 325 10.52 3.26 -5.95
N MET A 326 10.28 2.00 -5.61
CA MET A 326 10.03 0.95 -6.62
C MET A 326 8.73 1.19 -7.38
N GLU A 327 7.65 1.60 -6.70
CA GLU A 327 6.40 2.00 -7.38
C GLU A 327 6.64 3.15 -8.37
N SER A 328 7.41 4.17 -7.97
CA SER A 328 7.75 5.30 -8.84
C SER A 328 8.53 4.86 -10.07
N LEU A 329 9.49 3.92 -9.91
CA LEU A 329 10.27 3.36 -11.01
C LEU A 329 9.45 2.47 -11.94
N ALA A 330 8.42 1.79 -11.43
CA ALA A 330 7.51 0.97 -12.24
C ALA A 330 6.51 1.83 -13.03
N GLY A 331 6.08 2.95 -12.44
CA GLY A 331 5.04 3.84 -12.98
C GLY A 331 5.41 4.52 -14.30
N ASP A 332 6.69 4.83 -14.53
CA ASP A 332 7.14 5.31 -15.84
C ASP A 332 8.02 4.29 -16.55
N SER A 333 7.47 3.70 -17.62
CA SER A 333 8.23 2.72 -18.40
C SER A 333 9.53 3.32 -18.95
N LEU A 334 10.65 2.63 -18.70
CA LEU A 334 11.97 2.91 -19.26
C LEU A 334 11.94 3.05 -20.79
N SER A 335 11.05 2.31 -21.45
CA SER A 335 10.84 2.38 -22.90
C SER A 335 10.24 3.71 -23.38
N ARG A 336 9.60 4.47 -22.49
CA ARG A 336 8.91 5.73 -22.79
C ARG A 336 9.70 6.97 -22.37
N VAL A 337 10.48 6.89 -21.30
CA VAL A 337 11.10 8.07 -20.65
C VAL A 337 12.61 8.22 -20.94
N GLY A 338 13.23 7.21 -21.55
CA GLY A 338 14.63 7.27 -21.97
C GLY A 338 15.62 6.87 -20.87
N LYS A 339 16.91 6.76 -21.21
CA LYS A 339 17.90 6.02 -20.40
C LYS A 339 18.47 6.77 -19.17
N ALA A 340 18.12 8.06 -18.94
CA ALA A 340 18.46 8.79 -17.69
C ALA A 340 17.41 8.62 -16.58
N TYR A 341 16.35 7.86 -16.89
CA TYR A 341 15.10 7.79 -16.15
C TYR A 341 15.23 7.48 -14.65
N PRO A 342 15.93 6.41 -14.20
CA PRO A 342 15.85 6.03 -12.79
C PRO A 342 16.44 7.07 -11.84
N LYS A 343 17.49 7.79 -12.26
CA LYS A 343 18.13 8.84 -11.48
C LYS A 343 17.22 10.06 -11.31
N GLU A 344 16.53 10.45 -12.37
CA GLU A 344 15.59 11.57 -12.33
C GLU A 344 14.33 11.21 -11.53
N THR A 345 13.80 10.00 -11.70
CA THR A 345 12.64 9.50 -10.94
C THR A 345 12.90 9.48 -9.46
N LEU A 346 14.01 8.87 -9.02
CA LEU A 346 14.30 8.79 -7.58
C LEU A 346 14.63 10.15 -6.96
N ARG A 347 15.32 11.04 -7.71
CA ARG A 347 15.54 12.42 -7.26
C ARG A 347 14.25 13.22 -7.20
N SER A 348 13.36 13.04 -8.17
CA SER A 348 12.05 13.68 -8.18
C SER A 348 11.19 13.15 -7.04
N PHE A 349 11.23 11.86 -6.74
CA PHE A 349 10.52 11.26 -5.62
C PHE A 349 11.00 11.83 -4.28
N ALA A 350 12.31 11.75 -3.99
CA ALA A 350 12.88 12.30 -2.76
C ALA A 350 12.72 13.83 -2.67
N GLY A 351 12.92 14.49 -3.81
CA GLY A 351 12.79 15.94 -3.97
C GLY A 351 11.36 16.41 -3.80
N GLN A 352 10.35 15.73 -4.34
CA GLN A 352 8.94 16.04 -4.12
C GLN A 352 8.56 15.83 -2.66
N PHE A 353 8.96 14.71 -2.05
CA PHE A 353 8.69 14.46 -0.63
C PHE A 353 9.33 15.51 0.30
N SER A 354 10.50 16.04 -0.09
CA SER A 354 11.20 17.10 0.66
C SER A 354 10.69 18.49 0.33
N ALA A 355 10.34 18.74 -0.93
CA ALA A 355 9.87 20.03 -1.46
C ALA A 355 8.38 20.25 -1.25
N THR A 356 7.61 19.22 -0.85
CA THR A 356 6.26 19.33 -0.26
C THR A 356 6.31 19.95 1.14
N HIS A 357 7.06 21.06 1.26
CA HIS A 357 6.63 22.26 1.97
C HIS A 357 5.31 22.87 1.41
N LEU A 358 4.61 22.15 0.53
CA LEU A 358 3.23 22.37 0.15
C LEU A 358 2.35 21.44 1.01
N ASP A 359 2.17 21.83 2.29
CA ASP A 359 1.10 21.43 3.23
C ASP A 359 1.24 20.20 4.17
N SER A 360 2.12 20.39 5.16
CA SER A 360 2.03 19.94 6.57
C SER A 360 2.57 18.53 6.91
N VAL A 361 3.16 18.45 8.10
CA VAL A 361 3.47 17.21 8.84
C VAL A 361 2.39 16.12 8.69
N GLU A 362 1.13 16.52 8.47
CA GLU A 362 0.03 15.59 8.25
C GLU A 362 0.16 14.79 6.95
N GLU A 363 0.62 15.36 5.84
CA GLU A 363 0.82 14.61 4.61
C GLU A 363 1.89 13.53 4.75
N GLN A 364 2.98 13.84 5.45
CA GLN A 364 4.03 12.86 5.74
C GLN A 364 3.53 11.75 6.69
N ARG A 365 2.64 12.10 7.63
CA ARG A 365 1.96 11.12 8.49
C ARG A 365 0.96 10.27 7.73
N LEU A 366 0.21 10.85 6.79
CA LEU A 366 -0.71 10.13 5.91
C LEU A 366 0.05 9.19 4.98
N PHE A 367 1.16 9.65 4.38
CA PHE A 367 2.09 8.80 3.64
C PHE A 367 2.50 7.58 4.47
N ASN A 368 2.96 7.80 5.70
CA ASN A 368 3.38 6.73 6.59
C ASN A 368 2.23 5.76 6.95
N ARG A 369 1.07 6.30 7.34
CA ARG A 369 -0.10 5.51 7.75
C ARG A 369 -0.70 4.73 6.59
N HIS A 370 -0.99 5.39 5.48
CA HIS A 370 -1.68 4.80 4.32
C HIS A 370 -0.74 3.87 3.56
N GLY A 371 0.54 4.24 3.42
CA GLY A 371 1.55 3.38 2.82
C GLY A 371 1.75 2.07 3.58
N ARG A 372 1.71 2.09 4.91
CA ARG A 372 1.75 0.85 5.72
C ARG A 372 0.50 0.00 5.53
N ALA A 373 -0.68 0.61 5.49
CA ALA A 373 -1.92 -0.12 5.18
C ALA A 373 -1.84 -0.80 3.80
N GLU A 374 -1.28 -0.12 2.80
CA GLU A 374 -1.08 -0.68 1.48
C GLU A 374 -0.12 -1.88 1.47
N LEU A 375 1.05 -1.76 2.12
CA LEU A 375 1.98 -2.88 2.28
C LEU A 375 1.29 -4.09 2.95
N TYR A 376 0.50 -3.81 3.99
CA TYR A 376 -0.27 -4.82 4.71
C TYR A 376 -1.29 -5.52 3.79
N ALA A 377 -2.04 -4.76 2.99
CA ALA A 377 -3.04 -5.27 2.06
C ALA A 377 -2.42 -6.13 0.96
N ILE A 378 -1.30 -5.70 0.37
CA ILE A 378 -0.62 -6.43 -0.69
C ILE A 378 -0.01 -7.72 -0.18
N MET A 379 0.67 -7.68 0.97
CA MET A 379 1.24 -8.87 1.62
C MET A 379 0.16 -9.91 1.91
N ALA A 380 -0.96 -9.47 2.47
CA ALA A 380 -2.08 -10.34 2.79
C ALA A 380 -2.68 -11.01 1.55
N ARG A 381 -2.87 -10.26 0.45
CA ARG A 381 -3.33 -10.84 -0.83
C ARG A 381 -2.33 -11.86 -1.37
N SER A 382 -1.04 -11.53 -1.39
CA SER A 382 0.03 -12.41 -1.87
C SER A 382 0.09 -13.74 -1.12
N LEU A 383 -0.03 -13.72 0.21
CA LEU A 383 -0.05 -14.95 1.01
C LEU A 383 -1.26 -15.84 0.69
N ASN A 384 -2.45 -15.27 0.47
CA ASN A 384 -3.62 -16.08 0.12
C ASN A 384 -3.53 -16.69 -1.28
N GLU A 385 -2.92 -15.97 -2.23
CA GLU A 385 -2.67 -16.51 -3.56
C GLU A 385 -1.68 -17.69 -3.50
N SER A 386 -0.69 -17.65 -2.60
CA SER A 386 0.29 -18.73 -2.45
C SER A 386 -0.27 -20.01 -1.80
N LEU A 387 -1.41 -19.92 -1.10
CA LEU A 387 -2.02 -21.02 -0.35
C LEU A 387 -3.16 -21.72 -1.11
N ASN A 388 -3.63 -21.14 -2.21
CA ASN A 388 -4.63 -21.73 -3.12
C ASN A 388 -3.97 -22.31 -4.37
#